data_AF-A0A7J4V506-F1
#
_entry.id   AF-A0A7J4V506-F1
#
_cell.length_a   1.000
_cell.length_b   1.000
_cell.length_c   1.000
_cell.angle_alpha   90.00
_cell.angle_beta   90.00
_cell.angle_gamma   90.00
#
_symmetry.space_group_name_H-M   'P 1'
#
loop_
_entity.id
_entity.type
_entity.pdbx_description
1 polymer ?
#
loop_
_entity_poly.entity_id
_entity_poly.type
_entity_poly.pdbx_seq_one_letter_code
_entity_poly.pdbx_strand_id
1 'polypeptide(L)'
;MMRLYVAEAGDLKKVEKAEMSEVLWIDLVAPSPEEVERLHAEFGIDLQDIADCLDPNERSRIEVEERYDLLVLRSLLTDERSPERIQTMPIGIMSTPKQIITVRIGAAFDAEDLCSDLKRRPKIETKEDLFLALIRRVHRDIERTVRPM
;
A
#
# COMPACT_ATOMS: atom_id res chain seq x y z
N MET A 1 -5.47 7.85 -7.88
CA MET A 1 -4.29 7.69 -8.76
C MET A 1 -3.66 6.33 -8.48
N MET A 2 -3.79 5.45 -9.45
CA MET A 2 -3.22 4.12 -9.51
C MET A 2 -1.79 4.17 -10.07
N ARG A 3 -0.88 3.43 -9.44
CA ARG A 3 0.54 3.32 -9.79
C ARG A 3 0.90 1.84 -9.87
N LEU A 4 1.69 1.47 -10.88
CA LEU A 4 2.07 0.08 -11.14
C LEU A 4 3.56 -0.09 -10.93
N TYR A 5 3.97 -1.15 -10.24
CA TYR A 5 5.37 -1.46 -10.03
C TYR A 5 5.69 -2.92 -10.34
N VAL A 6 6.80 -3.12 -11.04
CA VAL A 6 7.39 -4.43 -11.33
C VAL A 6 8.68 -4.60 -10.52
N ALA A 7 8.97 -5.83 -10.12
CA ALA A 7 10.27 -6.16 -9.51
C ALA A 7 11.30 -6.45 -10.60
N GLU A 8 12.33 -5.61 -10.69
CA GLU A 8 13.46 -5.77 -11.61
C GLU A 8 14.77 -5.74 -10.82
N ALA A 9 15.60 -6.78 -10.97
CA ALA A 9 16.91 -6.90 -10.31
C ALA A 9 16.91 -6.72 -8.77
N GLY A 10 15.76 -6.99 -8.12
CA GLY A 10 15.59 -6.86 -6.67
C GLY A 10 15.12 -5.48 -6.20
N ASP A 11 14.80 -4.57 -7.11
CA ASP A 11 14.20 -3.26 -6.82
C ASP A 11 12.80 -3.15 -7.45
N LEU A 12 11.97 -2.27 -6.89
CA LEU A 12 10.66 -1.93 -7.47
C LEU A 12 10.81 -0.77 -8.44
N LYS A 13 10.30 -0.95 -9.65
CA LYS A 13 10.32 0.06 -10.70
C LYS A 13 8.91 0.42 -11.10
N LYS A 14 8.61 1.71 -11.04
CA LYS A 14 7.34 2.24 -11.53
C LYS A 14 7.28 2.11 -13.05
N VAL A 15 6.15 1.62 -13.55
CA VAL A 15 5.87 1.48 -14.99
C VAL A 15 4.59 2.21 -15.36
N GLU A 16 4.56 2.80 -16.56
CA GLU A 16 3.38 3.50 -17.08
C GLU A 16 2.31 2.53 -17.59
N LYS A 17 2.74 1.39 -18.16
CA LYS A 17 1.88 0.33 -18.67
C LYS A 17 2.58 -1.02 -18.51
N ALA A 18 1.84 -2.01 -18.03
CA ALA A 18 2.24 -3.40 -17.95
C ALA A 18 0.98 -4.27 -17.93
N GLU A 19 1.12 -5.53 -18.32
CA GLU A 19 0.07 -6.53 -18.10
C GLU A 19 -0.08 -6.77 -16.59
N MET A 20 -1.32 -6.91 -16.09
CA MET A 20 -1.56 -7.08 -14.64
C MET A 20 -0.88 -8.33 -14.08
N SER A 21 -0.59 -9.32 -14.91
CA SER A 21 0.18 -10.51 -14.53
C SER A 21 1.67 -10.26 -14.26
N GLU A 22 2.23 -9.15 -14.76
CA GLU A 22 3.64 -8.78 -14.60
C GLU A 22 3.86 -7.81 -13.43
N VAL A 23 2.80 -7.12 -13.01
CA VAL A 23 2.84 -6.15 -11.91
C VAL A 23 2.91 -6.90 -10.58
N LEU A 24 3.90 -6.54 -9.75
CA LEU A 24 4.03 -7.07 -8.39
C LEU A 24 3.21 -6.24 -7.39
N TRP A 25 3.18 -4.92 -7.58
CA TRP A 25 2.50 -3.98 -6.71
C TRP A 25 1.61 -3.00 -7.48
N ILE A 26 0.37 -2.88 -7.04
CA ILE A 26 -0.58 -1.87 -7.52
C ILE A 26 -0.88 -0.95 -6.34
N ASP A 27 -0.48 0.33 -6.42
CA ASP A 27 -0.71 1.32 -5.36
C ASP A 27 -1.75 2.35 -5.80
N LEU A 28 -2.84 2.44 -5.05
CA LEU A 28 -3.94 3.37 -5.30
C LEU A 28 -3.96 4.44 -4.20
N VAL A 29 -3.58 5.65 -4.59
CA VAL A 29 -3.63 6.84 -3.73
C VAL A 29 -4.82 7.69 -4.14
N ALA A 30 -5.82 7.84 -3.27
CA ALA A 30 -7.10 8.47 -3.55
C ALA A 30 -7.68 7.95 -4.88
N PRO A 31 -8.10 6.68 -4.94
CA PRO A 31 -8.55 6.07 -6.19
C PRO A 31 -9.78 6.80 -6.77
N SER A 32 -9.84 6.93 -8.09
CA SER A 32 -11.06 7.36 -8.77
C SER A 32 -12.09 6.22 -8.82
N PRO A 33 -13.39 6.51 -9.04
CA PRO A 33 -14.40 5.46 -9.21
C PRO A 33 -14.04 4.44 -10.28
N GLU A 34 -13.45 4.89 -11.39
CA GLU A 34 -13.01 4.00 -12.48
C GLU A 34 -11.85 3.08 -12.05
N GLU A 35 -10.93 3.57 -11.23
CA GLU A 35 -9.84 2.75 -10.66
C GLU A 35 -10.40 1.71 -9.66
N VAL A 36 -11.42 2.07 -8.87
CA VAL A 36 -12.11 1.17 -7.94
C VAL A 36 -12.87 0.07 -8.71
N GLU A 37 -13.65 0.44 -9.72
CA GLU A 37 -14.35 -0.51 -10.58
C GLU A 37 -13.37 -1.47 -11.28
N ARG A 38 -12.21 -0.96 -11.72
CA ARG A 38 -11.16 -1.79 -12.31
C ARG A 38 -10.63 -2.83 -11.34
N LEU A 39 -10.37 -2.47 -10.07
CA LEU A 39 -9.95 -3.44 -9.07
C LEU A 39 -10.97 -4.55 -8.84
N HIS A 40 -12.25 -4.17 -8.76
CA HIS A 40 -13.34 -5.11 -8.63
C HIS A 40 -13.40 -6.07 -9.82
N ALA A 41 -13.34 -5.55 -11.04
CA ALA A 41 -13.44 -6.36 -12.25
C ALA A 41 -12.24 -7.30 -12.47
N GLU A 42 -11.02 -6.82 -12.22
CA GLU A 42 -9.78 -7.57 -12.50
C GLU A 42 -9.42 -8.56 -11.39
N PHE A 43 -9.63 -8.19 -10.13
CA PHE A 43 -9.16 -8.97 -8.97
C PHE A 43 -10.30 -9.54 -8.13
N GLY A 44 -11.56 -9.15 -8.39
CA GLY A 44 -12.70 -9.57 -7.59
C GLY A 44 -12.69 -9.00 -6.18
N ILE A 45 -12.06 -7.83 -5.99
CA ILE A 45 -12.03 -7.11 -4.71
C ILE A 45 -13.42 -6.55 -4.40
N ASP A 46 -13.89 -6.72 -3.16
CA ASP A 46 -15.16 -6.14 -2.72
C ASP A 46 -15.07 -4.61 -2.70
N LEU A 47 -16.09 -3.95 -3.25
CA LEU A 47 -16.20 -2.50 -3.24
C LEU A 47 -16.31 -1.95 -1.80
N GLN A 48 -16.91 -2.72 -0.90
CA GLN A 48 -17.01 -2.38 0.52
C GLN A 48 -15.62 -2.37 1.17
N ASP A 49 -14.76 -3.36 0.89
CA ASP A 49 -13.41 -3.40 1.44
C ASP A 49 -12.58 -2.20 0.95
N ILE A 50 -12.74 -1.80 -0.31
CA ILE A 50 -12.10 -0.59 -0.84
C ILE A 50 -12.63 0.66 -0.11
N ALA A 51 -13.94 0.75 0.13
CA ALA A 51 -14.56 1.86 0.84
C ALA A 51 -14.07 1.95 2.30
N ASP A 52 -13.98 0.82 2.99
CA ASP A 52 -13.46 0.72 4.35
C ASP A 52 -11.99 1.20 4.43
N CYS A 53 -11.17 0.85 3.43
CA CYS A 53 -9.79 1.33 3.34
C CYS A 53 -9.67 2.85 3.16
N LEU A 54 -10.76 3.54 2.80
CA LEU A 54 -10.82 4.99 2.61
C LEU A 54 -11.58 5.70 3.75
N ASP A 55 -12.21 4.98 4.67
CA ASP A 55 -12.93 5.56 5.81
C ASP A 55 -11.98 5.90 6.97
N PRO A 56 -11.84 7.18 7.36
CA PRO A 56 -11.03 7.59 8.52
C PRO A 56 -11.34 6.84 9.84
N ASN A 57 -12.57 6.31 9.98
CA ASN A 57 -13.03 5.61 11.17
C ASN A 57 -12.70 4.12 11.18
N GLU A 58 -12.23 3.56 10.07
CA GLU A 58 -12.00 2.12 9.93
C GLU A 58 -10.91 1.62 10.88
N ARG A 59 -11.11 0.46 11.51
CA ARG A 59 -10.17 -0.07 12.51
C ARG A 59 -9.16 -0.98 11.84
N SER A 60 -7.95 -1.03 12.41
CA SER A 60 -6.98 -2.02 11.95
C SER A 60 -7.51 -3.42 12.18
N ARG A 61 -7.53 -4.24 11.13
CA ARG A 61 -8.04 -5.61 11.14
C ARG A 61 -7.30 -6.45 10.10
N ILE A 62 -7.42 -7.76 10.25
CA ILE A 62 -6.96 -8.73 9.26
C ILE A 62 -8.13 -9.64 8.91
N GLU A 63 -8.32 -9.84 7.61
CA GLU A 63 -9.24 -10.81 7.04
C GLU A 63 -8.51 -11.74 6.10
N VAL A 64 -8.90 -13.01 6.19
CA VAL A 64 -8.36 -14.09 5.37
C VAL A 64 -9.55 -14.64 4.60
N GLU A 65 -9.54 -14.45 3.29
CA GLU A 65 -10.63 -14.81 2.40
C GLU A 65 -10.10 -15.66 1.24
N GLU A 66 -11.00 -16.30 0.48
CA GLU A 66 -10.58 -17.20 -0.61
C GLU A 66 -9.88 -16.48 -1.77
N ARG A 67 -10.20 -15.21 -2.03
CA ARG A 67 -9.72 -14.46 -3.21
C ARG A 67 -8.49 -13.60 -2.92
N TYR A 68 -8.49 -12.93 -1.78
CA TYR A 68 -7.39 -12.09 -1.31
C TYR A 68 -7.46 -11.99 0.20
N ASP A 69 -6.31 -11.84 0.84
CA ASP A 69 -6.26 -11.45 2.25
C ASP A 69 -6.26 -9.93 2.35
N LEU A 70 -6.94 -9.37 3.35
CA LEU A 70 -6.97 -7.94 3.60
C LEU A 70 -6.32 -7.64 4.95
N LEU A 71 -5.33 -6.74 4.94
CA LEU A 71 -4.78 -6.14 6.13
C LEU A 71 -5.05 -4.64 6.11
N VAL A 72 -5.82 -4.15 7.09
CA VAL A 72 -6.01 -2.72 7.31
C VAL A 72 -5.07 -2.27 8.43
N LEU A 73 -4.21 -1.30 8.15
CA LEU A 73 -3.34 -0.66 9.14
C LEU A 73 -3.63 0.83 9.22
N ARG A 74 -3.26 1.46 10.34
CA ARG A 74 -3.16 2.92 10.41
C ARG A 74 -1.80 3.32 9.84
N SER A 75 -1.79 4.30 8.94
CA SER A 75 -0.61 4.92 8.38
C SER A 75 -0.65 6.43 8.62
N LEU A 76 0.51 7.07 8.69
CA LEU A 76 0.59 8.51 8.82
C LEU A 76 0.19 9.18 7.51
N LEU A 77 -0.62 10.22 7.63
CA LEU A 77 -0.90 11.13 6.54
C LEU A 77 -0.30 12.49 6.89
N THR A 78 0.73 12.88 6.15
CA THR A 78 1.36 14.19 6.24
C THR A 78 0.66 15.17 5.31
N ASP A 79 0.20 16.30 5.84
CA ASP A 79 -0.26 17.42 5.02
C ASP A 79 0.95 18.24 4.56
N GLU A 80 1.17 18.32 3.25
CA GLU A 80 2.25 19.14 2.67
C GLU A 80 2.14 20.63 3.03
N ARG A 81 0.93 21.10 3.34
CA ARG A 81 0.67 22.51 3.73
C ARG A 81 0.81 22.75 5.22
N SER A 82 0.72 21.70 6.04
CA SER A 82 0.78 21.74 7.50
C SER A 82 1.48 20.50 8.05
N PRO A 83 2.81 20.37 7.88
CA PRO A 83 3.57 19.22 8.34
C PRO A 83 3.49 18.99 9.86
N GLU A 84 3.13 20.02 10.63
CA GLU A 84 2.84 19.94 12.07
C GLU A 84 1.53 19.21 12.41
N ARG A 85 0.61 19.06 11.44
CA ARG A 85 -0.65 18.33 11.62
C ARG A 85 -0.49 16.91 11.15
N ILE A 86 -0.17 16.03 12.09
CA ILE A 86 -0.07 14.60 11.84
C ILE A 86 -1.44 13.97 12.13
N GLN A 87 -2.00 13.32 11.13
CA GLN A 87 -3.18 12.48 11.28
C GLN A 87 -2.87 11.04 10.85
N THR A 88 -3.68 10.10 11.31
CA THR A 88 -3.60 8.71 10.85
C THR A 88 -4.78 8.40 9.97
N MET A 89 -4.52 7.72 8.86
CA MET A 89 -5.54 7.24 7.94
C MET A 89 -5.33 5.74 7.71
N PRO A 90 -6.39 4.98 7.39
CA PRO A 90 -6.20 3.60 7.00
C PRO A 90 -5.36 3.47 5.73
N ILE A 91 -4.61 2.39 5.68
CA ILE A 91 -4.05 1.81 4.46
C ILE A 91 -4.54 0.37 4.39
N GLY A 92 -5.24 0.06 3.31
CA GLY A 92 -5.56 -1.31 2.94
C GLY A 92 -4.36 -1.93 2.23
N ILE A 93 -3.95 -3.12 2.65
CA ILE A 93 -2.97 -3.96 1.99
C ILE A 93 -3.67 -5.27 1.66
N MET A 94 -4.01 -5.44 0.39
CA MET A 94 -4.66 -6.63 -0.15
C MET A 94 -3.61 -7.54 -0.77
N SER A 95 -3.59 -8.80 -0.36
CA SER A 95 -2.68 -9.83 -0.88
C SER A 95 -3.47 -10.80 -1.74
N THR A 96 -3.32 -10.70 -3.05
CA THR A 96 -3.92 -11.64 -4.00
C THR A 96 -2.99 -12.86 -4.18
N PRO A 97 -3.36 -13.87 -4.99
CA PRO A 97 -2.45 -14.98 -5.29
C PRO A 97 -1.11 -14.52 -5.89
N LYS A 98 -1.05 -13.39 -6.60
CA LYS A 98 0.16 -12.95 -7.33
C LYS A 98 0.64 -11.54 -6.98
N GLN A 99 -0.25 -10.63 -6.61
CA GLN A 99 0.05 -9.21 -6.44
C GLN A 99 -0.24 -8.74 -5.02
N ILE A 100 0.47 -7.67 -4.63
CA ILE A 100 0.03 -6.82 -3.52
C ILE A 100 -0.68 -5.60 -4.09
N ILE A 101 -1.81 -5.24 -3.50
CA ILE A 101 -2.59 -4.07 -3.86
C ILE A 101 -2.73 -3.19 -2.62
N THR A 102 -2.40 -1.91 -2.73
CA THR A 102 -2.59 -0.96 -1.64
C THR A 102 -3.64 0.08 -1.99
N VAL A 103 -4.53 0.38 -1.05
CA VAL A 103 -5.56 1.41 -1.17
C VAL A 103 -5.43 2.37 0.00
N ARG A 104 -5.29 3.66 -0.29
CA ARG A 104 -5.07 4.70 0.72
C ARG A 104 -5.56 6.07 0.24
N ILE A 105 -5.93 6.94 1.17
CA ILE A 105 -6.39 8.29 0.83
C ILE A 105 -5.26 9.26 0.45
N GLY A 106 -4.02 9.00 0.89
CA GLY A 106 -2.91 9.94 0.69
C GLY A 106 -1.52 9.29 0.66
N ALA A 107 -0.55 10.10 0.22
CA ALA A 107 0.81 9.68 -0.02
C ALA A 107 1.65 9.69 1.26
N ALA A 108 1.65 8.59 2.03
CA ALA A 108 2.52 8.40 3.19
C ALA A 108 3.98 8.09 2.81
N PHE A 109 4.18 7.28 1.77
CA PHE A 109 5.48 6.90 1.22
C PHE A 109 5.34 6.51 -0.26
N ASP A 110 6.47 6.49 -0.97
CA ASP A 110 6.61 5.95 -2.32
C ASP A 110 7.46 4.66 -2.34
N ALA A 111 7.65 4.05 -3.52
CA ALA A 111 8.35 2.76 -3.64
C ALA A 111 9.82 2.86 -3.23
N GLU A 112 10.46 3.98 -3.54
CA GLU A 112 11.85 4.27 -3.23
C GLU A 112 12.10 4.30 -1.71
N ASP A 113 11.07 4.61 -0.93
CA ASP A 113 11.09 4.76 0.52
C ASP A 113 10.94 3.45 1.30
N LEU A 114 10.49 2.37 0.67
CA LEU A 114 10.19 1.10 1.36
C LEU A 114 11.41 0.53 2.09
N CYS A 115 12.59 0.67 1.47
CA CYS A 115 13.83 0.09 1.97
C CYS A 115 14.93 1.14 2.22
N SER A 116 14.64 2.44 2.12
CA SER A 116 15.67 3.50 2.06
C SER A 116 16.54 3.62 3.31
N ASP A 117 16.00 3.30 4.48
CA ASP A 117 16.67 3.44 5.78
C ASP A 117 17.08 2.10 6.42
N LEU A 118 17.00 1.00 5.66
CA LEU A 118 17.52 -0.28 6.11
C LEU A 118 19.04 -0.34 5.95
N LYS A 119 19.76 -0.73 7.02
CA LYS A 119 21.24 -0.91 6.99
C LYS A 119 21.71 -1.82 5.86
N ARG A 120 20.90 -2.83 5.54
CA ARG A 120 21.06 -3.69 4.37
C ARG A 120 19.75 -3.63 3.60
N ARG A 121 19.78 -3.12 2.38
CA ARG A 121 18.61 -3.06 1.49
C ARG A 121 18.22 -4.49 1.09
N PRO A 122 17.08 -5.03 1.55
CA PRO A 122 16.62 -6.33 1.11
C PRO A 122 16.19 -6.22 -0.35
N LYS A 123 16.34 -7.32 -1.10
CA LYS A 123 15.79 -7.40 -2.45
C LYS A 123 14.29 -7.66 -2.36
N ILE A 124 13.53 -6.99 -3.21
CA ILE A 124 12.10 -7.25 -3.37
C ILE A 124 11.96 -8.10 -4.63
N GLU A 125 11.95 -9.42 -4.46
CA GLU A 125 11.84 -10.40 -5.57
C GLU A 125 10.46 -11.07 -5.56
N THR A 126 9.80 -11.14 -4.41
CA THR A 126 8.50 -11.80 -4.22
C THR A 126 7.45 -10.88 -3.62
N LYS A 127 6.18 -11.30 -3.66
CA LYS A 127 5.09 -10.56 -3.02
C LYS A 127 5.22 -10.58 -1.49
N GLU A 128 5.78 -11.64 -0.93
CA GLU A 128 6.04 -11.77 0.51
C GLU A 128 7.11 -10.77 0.97
N ASP A 129 8.18 -10.56 0.17
CA ASP A 129 9.19 -9.54 0.44
C ASP A 129 8.56 -8.15 0.47
N LEU A 130 7.73 -7.85 -0.52
CA LEU A 130 6.99 -6.60 -0.64
C LEU A 130 6.03 -6.40 0.53
N PHE A 131 5.24 -7.40 0.86
CA PHE A 131 4.27 -7.35 1.96
C PHE A 131 4.97 -7.02 3.29
N LEU A 132 6.09 -7.70 3.59
CA LEU A 132 6.91 -7.41 4.76
C LEU A 132 7.53 -6.01 4.70
N ALA A 133 7.95 -5.53 3.52
CA ALA A 133 8.48 -4.19 3.36
C ALA A 133 7.42 -3.11 3.64
N LEU A 134 6.19 -3.28 3.15
CA LEU A 134 5.07 -2.37 3.39
C LEU A 134 4.72 -2.29 4.88
N ILE A 135 4.56 -3.43 5.55
CA ILE A 135 4.26 -3.45 7.00
C ILE A 135 5.36 -2.75 7.80
N ARG A 136 6.63 -3.05 7.50
CA ARG A 136 7.77 -2.40 8.17
C ARG A 136 7.76 -0.89 7.95
N ARG A 137 7.46 -0.45 6.73
CA ARG A 137 7.41 0.97 6.41
C ARG A 137 6.30 1.68 7.19
N VAL A 138 5.08 1.16 7.16
CA VAL A 138 3.93 1.71 7.89
C VAL A 138 4.20 1.78 9.39
N HIS A 139 4.75 0.72 9.98
CA HIS A 139 5.08 0.67 11.40
C HIS A 139 6.12 1.72 11.78
N ARG A 140 7.19 1.81 10.98
CA ARG A 140 8.30 2.75 11.23
C ARG A 140 7.85 4.20 11.17
N ASP A 141 7.01 4.55 10.20
CA ASP A 141 6.53 5.92 10.06
C ASP A 141 5.81 6.35 11.34
N ILE A 142 4.95 5.47 11.91
CA ILE A 142 4.32 5.70 13.21
C ILE A 142 5.35 5.84 14.35
N GLU A 143 6.33 4.95 14.44
CA GLU A 143 7.33 4.98 15.52
C GLU A 143 8.14 6.29 15.55
N ARG A 144 8.60 6.75 14.38
CA ARG A 144 9.41 7.99 14.27
C ARG A 144 8.64 9.22 14.73
N THR A 145 7.33 9.23 14.55
CA THR A 145 6.48 10.34 14.95
C THR A 145 6.10 10.31 16.43
N VAL A 146 5.85 9.13 17.00
CA VAL A 146 5.47 9.00 18.42
C VAL A 146 6.69 9.12 19.36
N ARG A 147 7.89 8.82 18.87
CA ARG A 147 9.15 8.98 19.60
C ARG A 147 10.12 9.85 18.80
N PRO A 148 9.93 11.18 18.77
CA PRO A 148 10.97 12.06 18.27
C PRO A 148 12.19 11.89 19.19
N MET A 149 13.32 11.48 18.60
CA MET A 149 14.60 11.39 19.31
C MET A 149 15.03 12.73 19.88
#